data_AF-A0A078BG71-F1
#
_entry.id   AF-A0A078BG71-F1
#
_cell.length_a   1.000
_cell.length_b   1.000
_cell.length_c   1.000
_cell.angle_alpha   90.00
_cell.angle_beta   90.00
_cell.angle_gamma   90.00
#
_symmetry.space_group_name_H-M   'P 1'
#
loop_
_entity.id
_entity.type
_entity.pdbx_description
1 polymer ?
#
loop_
_entity_poly.entity_id
_entity_poly.type
_entity_poly.pdbx_seq_one_letter_code
_entity_poly.pdbx_strand_id
1 'polypeptide(L)'
;MSALQINGQKRLSALLLIGAAALVGLLAYEAQQGIALRDSVLALKTRSSATPPALKLEPPFQLQTLSSYSPITEQPLFVASRTPAKQEATATAAPPQQFELTGIAQTSKESVVLLRDAKTGKTERLKTGEKTKDGLALDSAKPNSATIDQSGQKVTLDLQVVLSGNRPMTPAPPVAAASVPRPGSAPSAAHPPQKGASAPENSKSKSASPAIDPGLQQLNEQRAKMGLPPCRSDGFCPK
;
A
#
# COMPACT_ATOMS: atom_id res chain seq x y z
N MET A 1 70.92 -14.91 -39.91
CA MET A 1 70.05 -15.01 -38.70
C MET A 1 68.57 -14.86 -39.11
N SER A 2 67.94 -15.89 -39.71
CA SER A 2 66.53 -15.78 -40.18
C SER A 2 65.66 -17.03 -40.01
N ALA A 3 66.10 -18.06 -39.29
CA ALA A 3 65.38 -19.35 -39.26
C ALA A 3 64.37 -19.53 -38.11
N LEU A 4 64.24 -18.56 -37.20
CA LEU A 4 63.39 -18.70 -35.99
C LEU A 4 61.98 -18.11 -36.12
N GLN A 5 61.60 -17.50 -37.26
CA GLN A 5 60.33 -16.79 -37.40
C GLN A 5 59.14 -17.63 -37.89
N ILE A 6 59.38 -18.82 -38.47
CA ILE A 6 58.34 -19.59 -39.19
C ILE A 6 57.36 -20.30 -38.23
N ASN A 7 57.82 -20.70 -37.04
CA ASN A 7 56.97 -21.37 -36.05
C ASN A 7 56.04 -20.41 -35.29
N GLY A 8 56.42 -19.13 -35.17
CA GLY A 8 55.61 -18.10 -34.55
C GLY A 8 54.36 -17.77 -35.36
N GLN A 9 54.50 -17.67 -36.69
CA GLN A 9 53.36 -17.38 -37.57
C GLN A 9 52.30 -18.48 -37.57
N LYS A 10 52.68 -19.75 -37.54
CA LYS A 10 51.72 -20.87 -37.49
C LYS A 10 50.92 -20.92 -36.18
N ARG A 11 51.54 -20.54 -35.06
CA ARG A 11 50.85 -20.46 -33.77
C ARG A 11 49.92 -19.25 -33.71
N LEU A 12 50.34 -18.12 -34.27
CA LEU A 12 49.54 -16.91 -34.32
C LEU A 12 48.32 -17.06 -35.24
N SER A 13 48.47 -17.72 -36.40
CA SER A 13 47.35 -18.02 -37.29
C SER A 13 46.36 -19.02 -36.65
N ALA A 14 46.85 -20.04 -35.95
CA ALA A 14 46.00 -20.98 -35.23
C ALA A 14 45.19 -20.29 -34.11
N LEU A 15 45.82 -19.41 -33.32
CA LEU A 15 45.12 -18.64 -32.28
C LEU A 15 44.09 -17.68 -32.87
N LEU A 16 44.40 -17.04 -34.01
CA LEU A 16 43.46 -16.14 -34.68
C LEU A 16 42.24 -16.90 -35.22
N LEU A 17 42.43 -18.10 -35.78
CA LEU A 17 41.32 -18.95 -36.24
C LEU A 17 40.42 -19.41 -35.09
N ILE A 18 41.00 -19.78 -33.94
CA ILE A 18 40.23 -20.13 -32.74
C ILE A 18 39.43 -18.92 -32.25
N GLY A 19 40.06 -17.74 -32.19
CA GLY A 19 39.40 -16.50 -31.81
C GLY A 19 38.24 -16.16 -32.74
N ALA A 20 38.45 -16.27 -34.06
CA ALA A 20 37.41 -16.04 -35.06
C ALA A 20 36.24 -17.03 -34.92
N ALA A 21 36.53 -18.32 -34.71
CA ALA A 21 35.52 -19.34 -34.51
C ALA A 21 34.69 -19.08 -33.23
N ALA A 22 35.34 -18.67 -32.14
CA ALA A 22 34.65 -18.31 -30.91
C ALA A 22 33.72 -17.09 -31.10
N LEU A 23 34.18 -16.09 -31.86
CA LEU A 23 33.40 -14.88 -32.15
C LEU A 23 32.16 -15.20 -33.03
N VAL A 24 32.34 -16.04 -34.05
CA VAL A 24 31.22 -16.53 -34.88
C VAL A 24 30.23 -17.34 -34.04
N GLY A 25 30.71 -18.19 -33.13
CA GLY A 25 29.85 -18.94 -32.21
C GLY A 25 29.02 -18.03 -31.30
N LEU A 26 29.62 -16.97 -30.76
CA LEU A 26 28.92 -16.00 -29.92
C LEU A 26 27.85 -15.23 -30.69
N LEU A 27 28.15 -14.80 -31.92
CA LEU A 27 27.18 -14.13 -32.79
C LEU A 27 26.01 -15.05 -33.17
N ALA A 28 26.28 -16.33 -33.44
CA ALA A 28 25.24 -17.32 -33.71
C ALA A 28 24.33 -17.53 -32.48
N TYR A 29 24.91 -17.55 -31.28
CA TYR A 29 24.16 -17.69 -30.04
C TYR A 29 23.21 -16.51 -29.78
N GLU A 30 23.69 -15.27 -29.94
CA GLU A 30 22.86 -14.06 -29.85
C GLU A 30 21.74 -14.04 -30.91
N ALA A 31 22.06 -14.43 -32.15
CA ALA A 31 21.06 -14.51 -33.21
C ALA A 31 19.97 -15.54 -32.90
N GLN A 32 20.32 -16.69 -32.31
CA GLN A 32 19.37 -17.72 -31.93
C GLN A 32 18.43 -17.26 -30.81
N GLN A 33 18.93 -16.50 -29.83
CA GLN A 33 18.07 -15.89 -28.81
C GLN A 33 17.11 -14.87 -29.43
N GLY A 34 17.60 -14.02 -30.34
CA GLY A 34 16.78 -13.02 -31.03
C GLY A 34 15.61 -13.64 -31.82
N ILE A 35 15.82 -14.78 -32.48
CA ILE A 35 14.77 -15.51 -33.21
C ILE A 35 13.72 -16.08 -32.24
N ALA A 36 14.15 -16.73 -31.15
CA ALA A 36 13.23 -17.31 -30.17
C ALA A 36 12.32 -16.25 -29.51
N LEU A 37 12.84 -15.04 -29.25
CA LEU A 37 12.05 -13.93 -28.74
C LEU A 37 11.03 -13.43 -29.78
N ARG A 38 11.42 -13.32 -31.06
CA ARG A 38 10.51 -12.91 -32.13
C ARG A 38 9.34 -13.87 -32.28
N ASP A 39 9.60 -15.17 -32.26
CA ASP A 39 8.56 -16.21 -32.36
C ASP A 39 7.61 -16.15 -31.17
N SER A 40 8.15 -15.92 -29.97
CA SER A 40 7.35 -15.73 -28.76
C SER A 40 6.45 -14.50 -28.88
N VAL A 41 6.98 -13.35 -29.32
CA VAL A 41 6.19 -12.12 -29.50
C VAL A 41 5.10 -12.30 -30.56
N LEU A 42 5.40 -12.98 -31.66
CA LEU A 42 4.43 -13.33 -32.69
C LEU A 42 3.33 -14.25 -32.15
N ALA A 43 3.70 -15.26 -31.36
CA ALA A 43 2.75 -16.16 -30.71
C ALA A 43 1.85 -15.46 -29.67
N LEU A 44 2.37 -14.46 -28.96
CA LEU A 44 1.57 -13.63 -28.07
C LEU A 44 0.61 -12.73 -28.87
N LYS A 45 1.07 -12.16 -29.99
CA LYS A 45 0.22 -11.33 -30.86
C LYS A 45 -0.95 -12.12 -31.45
N THR A 46 -0.74 -13.37 -31.83
CA THR A 46 -1.82 -14.24 -32.33
C THR A 46 -2.78 -14.68 -31.22
N ARG A 47 -2.29 -14.92 -29.99
CA ARG A 47 -3.17 -15.18 -28.83
C ARG A 47 -4.01 -13.98 -28.40
N SER A 48 -3.50 -12.76 -28.57
CA SER A 48 -4.22 -11.52 -28.22
C SER A 48 -5.45 -11.24 -29.10
N SER A 49 -5.57 -11.92 -30.23
CA SER A 49 -6.75 -11.82 -31.11
C SER A 49 -7.93 -12.70 -30.67
N ALA A 50 -7.90 -13.26 -29.45
CA ALA A 50 -9.04 -13.95 -28.88
C ALA A 50 -10.25 -13.00 -28.87
N THR A 51 -11.30 -13.37 -29.59
CA THR A 51 -12.58 -12.66 -29.60
C THR A 51 -12.98 -12.38 -28.15
N PRO A 52 -13.18 -11.11 -27.76
CA PRO A 52 -13.55 -10.79 -26.38
C PRO A 52 -14.80 -11.60 -26.03
N PRO A 53 -14.83 -12.24 -24.85
CA PRO A 53 -15.99 -13.01 -24.43
C PRO A 53 -17.20 -12.08 -24.51
N ALA A 54 -18.27 -12.52 -25.17
CA ALA A 54 -19.47 -11.73 -25.33
C ALA A 54 -19.98 -11.34 -23.93
N LEU A 55 -19.75 -10.08 -23.54
CA LEU A 55 -20.28 -9.57 -22.29
C LEU A 55 -21.80 -9.61 -22.42
N LYS A 56 -22.44 -10.43 -21.60
CA LYS A 56 -23.90 -10.32 -21.39
C LYS A 56 -24.13 -8.93 -20.82
N LEU A 57 -24.78 -8.07 -21.60
CA LEU A 57 -25.22 -6.77 -21.12
C LEU A 57 -26.16 -7.03 -19.93
N GLU A 58 -25.71 -6.69 -18.73
CA GLU A 58 -26.58 -6.61 -17.57
C GLU A 58 -27.70 -5.60 -17.85
N PRO A 59 -28.89 -5.80 -17.25
CA PRO A 59 -29.99 -4.86 -17.40
C PRO A 59 -29.56 -3.46 -16.95
N PRO A 60 -30.17 -2.40 -17.52
CA PRO A 60 -29.85 -1.03 -17.15
C PRO A 60 -30.01 -0.84 -15.65
N PHE A 61 -29.02 -0.20 -15.03
CA PHE A 61 -29.04 0.12 -13.61
C PHE A 61 -30.28 0.96 -13.28
N GLN A 62 -31.13 0.43 -12.40
CA GLN A 62 -32.30 1.14 -11.91
C GLN A 62 -31.93 1.88 -10.63
N LEU A 63 -31.99 3.21 -10.69
CA LEU A 63 -31.88 4.05 -9.50
C LEU A 63 -33.06 3.76 -8.57
N GLN A 64 -32.77 3.47 -7.30
CA GLN A 64 -33.81 3.34 -6.29
C GLN A 64 -34.49 4.70 -6.05
N THR A 65 -35.75 4.68 -5.64
CA THR A 65 -36.49 5.91 -5.33
C THR A 65 -35.84 6.64 -4.17
N LEU A 66 -35.97 7.98 -4.14
CA LEU A 66 -35.34 8.82 -3.12
C LEU A 66 -35.71 8.41 -1.68
N SER A 67 -36.90 7.82 -1.50
CA SER A 67 -37.38 7.25 -0.23
C SER A 67 -36.50 6.12 0.32
N SER A 68 -35.80 5.37 -0.54
CA SER A 68 -34.92 4.28 -0.13
C SER A 68 -33.65 4.76 0.57
N TYR A 69 -33.37 6.06 0.52
CA TYR A 69 -32.21 6.69 1.16
C TYR A 69 -32.52 7.37 2.50
N SER A 70 -33.76 7.26 3.02
CA SER A 70 -34.11 7.81 4.35
C SER A 70 -33.18 7.38 5.50
N PRO A 71 -32.65 6.13 5.53
CA PRO A 71 -31.74 5.70 6.59
C PRO A 71 -30.43 6.49 6.63
N ILE A 72 -29.97 6.99 5.48
CA ILE A 72 -28.73 7.78 5.36
C ILE A 72 -28.95 9.19 5.92
N THR A 73 -30.14 9.76 5.71
CA THR A 73 -30.50 11.08 6.24
C THR A 73 -30.84 11.04 7.73
N GLU A 74 -31.35 9.90 8.23
CA GLU A 74 -31.74 9.73 9.63
C GLU A 74 -30.57 9.37 10.55
N GLN A 75 -29.46 8.84 10.01
CA GLN A 75 -28.25 8.55 10.77
C GLN A 75 -27.22 9.66 10.59
N PRO A 76 -26.98 10.53 11.58
CA PRO A 76 -25.93 11.53 11.48
C PRO A 76 -24.56 10.82 11.36
N LEU A 77 -23.96 10.87 10.18
CA LEU A 77 -22.59 10.38 9.93
C LEU A 77 -21.56 11.04 10.86
N PHE A 78 -21.89 12.22 11.38
CA PHE A 78 -21.10 13.01 12.30
C PHE A 78 -21.81 13.14 13.66
N VAL A 79 -21.73 12.09 14.48
CA VAL A 79 -21.94 12.24 15.93
C VAL A 79 -20.76 12.98 16.54
N ALA A 80 -21.01 13.96 17.41
CA ALA A 80 -19.98 14.77 18.06
C ALA A 80 -18.93 13.96 18.87
N SER A 81 -19.24 12.69 19.17
CA SER A 81 -18.34 11.74 19.84
C SER A 81 -17.36 11.03 18.90
N ARG A 82 -17.42 11.24 17.58
CA ARG A 82 -16.47 10.67 16.59
C ARG A 82 -15.28 11.58 16.29
N THR A 83 -14.92 12.49 17.19
CA THR A 83 -13.63 13.19 17.08
C THR A 83 -12.52 12.15 17.23
N PRO A 84 -11.67 11.91 16.22
CA PRO A 84 -10.54 11.01 16.37
C PRO A 84 -9.67 11.52 17.52
N ALA A 85 -9.29 10.61 18.43
CA ALA A 85 -8.35 10.93 19.49
C ALA A 85 -7.11 11.58 18.86
N LYS A 86 -6.69 12.73 19.40
CA LYS A 86 -5.51 13.44 18.93
C LYS A 86 -4.31 12.50 19.07
N GLN A 87 -3.87 11.93 17.95
CA GLN A 87 -2.78 10.99 17.92
C GLN A 87 -1.50 11.79 18.16
N GLU A 88 -0.98 11.76 19.40
CA GLU A 88 0.36 12.24 19.67
C GLU A 88 1.33 11.31 18.92
N ALA A 89 1.83 11.81 17.79
CA ALA A 89 2.82 11.12 16.98
C ALA A 89 4.06 10.86 17.84
N THR A 90 4.22 9.62 18.28
CA THR A 90 5.47 9.15 18.88
C THR A 90 6.44 8.93 17.75
N ALA A 91 7.19 9.98 17.41
CA ALA A 91 8.29 9.92 16.46
C ALA A 91 9.30 8.88 16.96
N THR A 92 9.50 7.82 16.18
CA THR A 92 10.65 6.94 16.39
C THR A 92 11.86 7.71 15.91
N ALA A 93 12.75 8.06 16.84
CA ALA A 93 13.90 8.90 16.59
C ALA A 93 14.87 8.24 15.61
N ALA A 94 14.70 8.53 14.32
CA ALA A 94 15.79 8.54 13.36
C ALA A 94 16.73 9.72 13.72
N PRO A 95 18.04 9.63 13.40
CA PRO A 95 18.98 10.72 13.65
C PRO A 95 18.44 12.05 13.12
N PRO A 96 18.78 13.19 13.76
CA PRO A 96 18.13 14.49 13.52
C PRO A 96 18.41 14.99 12.10
N GLN A 97 17.64 14.49 11.14
CA GLN A 97 17.47 15.12 9.86
C GLN A 97 16.57 16.33 10.09
N GLN A 98 17.00 17.50 9.61
CA GLN A 98 16.25 18.75 9.81
C GLN A 98 14.86 18.69 9.19
N PHE A 99 14.66 17.79 8.22
CA PHE A 99 13.41 17.55 7.53
C PHE A 99 13.02 16.08 7.64
N GLU A 100 11.71 15.84 7.75
CA GLU A 100 11.09 14.53 7.75
C GLU A 100 10.21 14.41 6.50
N LEU A 101 10.36 13.32 5.74
CA LEU A 101 9.51 13.07 4.59
C LEU A 101 8.18 12.47 5.06
N THR A 102 7.10 13.22 4.86
CA THR A 102 5.75 12.86 5.34
C THR A 102 4.86 12.30 4.23
N GLY A 103 5.16 12.62 2.97
CA GLY A 103 4.36 12.13 1.84
C GLY A 103 5.03 12.37 0.50
N ILE A 104 4.69 11.50 -0.46
CA ILE A 104 5.16 11.56 -1.84
C ILE A 104 3.93 11.36 -2.74
N ALA A 105 3.70 12.27 -3.68
CA ALA A 105 2.70 12.14 -4.72
C ALA A 105 3.40 12.17 -6.07
N GLN A 106 3.26 11.09 -6.83
CA GLN A 106 3.92 10.92 -8.12
C GLN A 106 2.86 10.78 -9.22
N THR A 107 3.00 11.58 -10.27
CA THR A 107 2.19 11.52 -11.48
C THR A 107 3.09 11.20 -12.67
N SER A 108 2.50 10.94 -13.85
CA SER A 108 3.28 10.71 -15.07
C SER A 108 4.10 11.92 -15.54
N LYS A 109 3.80 13.12 -15.02
CA LYS A 109 4.42 14.39 -15.45
C LYS A 109 5.24 15.07 -14.35
N GLU A 110 4.83 14.95 -13.09
CA GLU A 110 5.47 15.62 -11.96
C GLU A 110 5.51 14.75 -10.70
N SER A 111 6.52 14.96 -9.86
CA SER A 111 6.57 14.43 -8.51
C SER A 111 6.55 15.57 -7.50
N VAL A 112 5.83 15.34 -6.41
CA VAL A 112 5.64 16.30 -5.32
C VAL A 112 5.97 15.58 -4.01
N VAL A 113 6.79 16.20 -3.18
CA VAL A 113 7.10 15.69 -1.84
C VAL A 113 6.61 16.66 -0.77
N LEU A 114 6.20 16.11 0.36
CA LEU A 114 5.78 16.84 1.54
C LEU A 114 6.85 16.66 2.62
N LEU A 115 7.58 17.73 2.89
CA LEU A 115 8.65 17.78 3.88
C LEU A 115 8.11 18.46 5.13
N ARG A 116 8.35 17.87 6.30
CA ARG A 116 8.05 18.50 7.58
C ARG A 116 9.36 18.91 8.23
N ASP A 117 9.51 20.19 8.53
CA ASP A 117 10.64 20.67 9.32
C ASP A 117 10.50 20.15 10.76
N ALA A 118 11.51 19.43 11.25
CA ALA A 118 11.51 18.85 12.59
C ALA A 118 11.58 19.93 13.70
N LYS A 119 12.09 21.13 13.39
CA LYS A 119 12.22 22.25 14.33
C LYS A 119 10.94 23.06 14.44
N THR A 120 10.34 23.42 13.30
CA THR A 120 9.15 24.29 13.27
C THR A 120 7.84 23.52 13.17
N GLY A 121 7.91 22.23 12.84
CA GLY A 121 6.74 21.39 12.57
C GLY A 121 5.97 21.77 11.31
N LYS A 122 6.44 22.75 10.54
CA LYS A 122 5.78 23.23 9.31
C LYS A 122 5.99 22.24 8.18
N THR A 123 4.92 22.02 7.42
CA THR A 123 4.97 21.20 6.22
C THR A 123 5.16 22.09 5.00
N GLU A 124 6.17 21.78 4.21
CA GLU A 124 6.46 22.43 2.94
C GLU A 124 6.28 21.45 1.78
N ARG A 125 5.77 21.97 0.67
CA ARG A 125 5.53 21.21 -0.55
C ARG A 125 6.65 21.54 -1.54
N LEU A 126 7.37 20.52 -1.99
CA LEU A 126 8.45 20.68 -2.96
C LEU A 126 8.15 19.88 -4.23
N LYS A 127 8.24 20.53 -5.38
CA LYS A 127 8.06 19.90 -6.69
C LYS A 127 9.42 19.62 -7.33
N THR A 128 9.48 18.61 -8.21
CA THR A 128 10.70 18.32 -8.98
C THR A 128 11.11 19.54 -9.81
N GLY A 129 12.37 19.98 -9.64
CA GLY A 129 12.92 21.14 -10.35
C GLY A 129 12.56 22.51 -9.76
N GLU A 130 11.72 22.57 -8.72
CA GLU A 130 11.42 23.80 -8.00
C GLU A 130 12.37 23.99 -6.82
N LYS A 131 12.77 25.24 -6.55
CA LYS A 131 13.56 25.61 -5.40
C LYS A 131 12.70 26.38 -4.39
N THR A 132 12.75 25.93 -3.15
CA THR A 132 12.12 26.60 -2.01
C THR A 132 12.89 27.87 -1.63
N LYS A 133 12.25 28.78 -0.88
CA LYS A 133 12.86 30.02 -0.37
C LYS A 133 14.08 29.76 0.52
N ASP A 134 14.10 28.63 1.22
CA ASP A 134 15.20 28.16 2.05
C ASP A 134 16.30 27.40 1.26
N GLY A 135 16.24 27.42 -0.08
CA GLY A 135 17.27 26.86 -0.95
C GLY A 135 17.22 25.34 -1.15
N LEU A 136 16.15 24.67 -0.70
CA LEU A 136 15.93 23.26 -0.95
C LEU A 136 15.49 23.02 -2.40
N ALA A 137 16.07 22.02 -3.06
CA ALA A 137 15.65 21.57 -4.38
C ALA A 137 15.38 20.07 -4.37
N LEU A 138 14.33 19.61 -5.06
CA LEU A 138 14.06 18.17 -5.22
C LEU A 138 14.84 17.64 -6.44
N ASP A 139 15.80 16.76 -6.18
CA ASP A 139 16.62 16.09 -7.22
C ASP A 139 15.88 14.86 -7.76
N SER A 140 15.32 14.02 -6.88
CA SER A 140 14.60 12.82 -7.28
C SER A 140 13.56 12.39 -6.24
N ALA A 141 12.46 11.80 -6.70
CA ALA A 141 11.43 11.19 -5.84
C ALA A 141 11.15 9.76 -6.29
N LYS A 142 11.28 8.82 -5.35
CA LYS A 142 10.89 7.41 -5.46
C LYS A 142 9.65 7.18 -4.59
N PRO A 143 8.92 6.07 -4.75
CA PRO A 143 7.70 5.81 -3.98
C PRO A 143 7.87 5.86 -2.45
N ASN A 144 9.06 5.50 -1.94
CA ASN A 144 9.33 5.41 -0.50
C ASN A 144 10.47 6.33 -0.03
N SER A 145 11.08 7.11 -0.92
CA SER A 145 12.20 7.99 -0.56
C SER A 145 12.36 9.16 -1.51
N ALA A 146 12.94 10.26 -1.04
CA ALA A 146 13.19 11.46 -1.82
C ALA A 146 14.62 11.95 -1.59
N THR A 147 15.30 12.35 -2.65
CA THR A 147 16.61 12.99 -2.57
C THR A 147 16.44 14.49 -2.78
N ILE A 148 16.80 15.26 -1.76
CA ILE A 148 16.80 16.72 -1.78
C ILE A 148 18.23 17.23 -1.84
N ASP A 149 18.43 18.34 -2.54
CA ASP A 149 19.66 19.13 -2.49
C ASP A 149 19.45 20.31 -1.55
N GLN A 150 20.24 20.34 -0.47
CA GLN A 150 20.27 21.44 0.49
C GLN A 150 21.66 22.08 0.41
N SER A 151 21.73 23.27 -0.20
CA SER A 151 22.98 24.04 -0.29
C SER A 151 24.17 23.28 -0.91
N GLY A 152 23.90 22.38 -1.86
CA GLY A 152 24.91 21.57 -2.56
C GLY A 152 25.16 20.19 -1.93
N GLN A 153 24.47 19.85 -0.83
CA GLN A 153 24.51 18.51 -0.24
C GLN A 153 23.25 17.73 -0.57
N LYS A 154 23.43 16.56 -1.19
CA LYS A 154 22.34 15.63 -1.47
C LYS A 154 22.01 14.82 -0.22
N VAL A 155 20.80 14.99 0.31
CA VAL A 155 20.27 14.26 1.46
C VAL A 155 19.13 13.37 0.98
N THR A 156 19.20 12.08 1.32
CA THR A 156 18.11 11.13 1.02
C THR A 156 17.26 10.94 2.26
N LEU A 157 15.96 11.17 2.09
CA LEU A 157 14.94 11.07 3.12
C LEU A 157 14.05 9.86 2.82
N ASP A 158 13.84 9.01 3.80
CA ASP A 158 12.92 7.88 3.71
C ASP A 158 11.55 8.26 4.26
N LEU A 159 10.49 7.75 3.62
CA LEU A 159 9.11 7.96 4.03
C LEU A 159 8.80 7.13 5.27
N GLN A 160 8.56 7.79 6.41
CA GLN A 160 8.15 7.11 7.63
C GLN A 160 6.64 6.84 7.62
N VAL A 161 6.25 5.63 7.21
CA VAL A 161 4.86 5.19 7.28
C VAL A 161 4.60 4.58 8.66
N VAL A 162 3.91 5.31 9.53
CA VAL A 162 3.42 4.75 10.79
C VAL A 162 2.16 3.93 10.49
N LEU A 163 2.34 2.65 10.13
CA LEU A 163 1.23 1.70 10.01
C LEU A 163 0.64 1.45 11.41
N SER A 164 -0.45 2.14 11.72
CA SER A 164 -1.22 1.93 12.94
C SER A 164 -1.96 0.58 12.82
N GLY A 165 -1.37 -0.49 13.36
CA GLY A 165 -1.91 -1.84 13.22
C GLY A 165 -1.77 -2.74 14.43
N ASN A 166 -0.60 -2.85 15.07
CA ASN A 166 -0.41 -3.77 16.18
C ASN A 166 0.48 -3.15 17.26
N ARG A 167 -0.08 -2.80 18.42
CA ARG A 167 0.69 -2.86 19.67
C ARG A 167 -0.08 -3.61 20.75
N PRO A 168 0.55 -4.62 21.39
CA PRO A 168 -0.02 -5.28 22.54
C PRO A 168 -0.17 -4.27 23.68
N MET A 169 -1.36 -4.22 24.27
CA MET A 169 -1.67 -3.42 25.45
C MET A 169 -0.85 -3.93 26.63
N THR A 170 0.21 -3.23 26.99
CA THR A 170 0.76 -3.30 28.34
C THR A 170 0.10 -2.18 29.15
N PRO A 171 -0.60 -2.47 30.26
CA PRO A 171 -1.27 -1.44 31.03
C PRO A 171 -0.23 -0.59 31.78
N ALA A 172 -0.20 0.70 31.50
CA ALA A 172 0.58 1.69 32.26
C ALA A 172 -0.24 2.17 33.48
N PRO A 173 0.43 2.51 34.61
CA PRO A 173 -0.19 2.78 35.91
C PRO A 173 -0.99 4.09 35.94
N PRO A 174 -1.91 4.27 36.91
CA PRO A 174 -2.81 5.41 36.96
C PRO A 174 -2.05 6.67 37.37
N VAL A 175 -2.01 7.67 36.48
CA VAL A 175 -1.54 9.02 36.85
C VAL A 175 -2.74 9.84 37.31
N ALA A 176 -2.57 10.41 38.50
CA ALA A 176 -3.56 11.12 39.29
C ALA A 176 -4.23 12.28 38.56
N ALA A 177 -5.52 12.44 38.88
CA ALA A 177 -6.36 13.55 38.49
C ALA A 177 -5.77 14.90 38.93
N ALA A 178 -5.61 15.82 37.98
CA ALA A 178 -5.44 17.24 38.25
C ALA A 178 -6.72 17.98 37.84
N SER A 179 -7.39 18.50 38.85
CA SER A 179 -8.67 19.21 38.85
C SER A 179 -8.62 20.50 38.03
N VAL A 180 -9.58 20.70 37.13
CA VAL A 180 -9.85 22.01 36.50
C VAL A 180 -10.92 22.74 37.32
N PRO A 181 -10.71 24.01 37.73
CA PRO A 181 -11.75 24.79 38.41
C PRO A 181 -12.81 25.25 37.41
N ARG A 182 -14.07 25.05 37.79
CA ARG A 182 -15.30 25.45 37.08
C ARG A 182 -15.74 26.85 37.52
N PRO A 183 -16.04 27.79 36.61
CA PRO A 183 -16.84 28.97 36.94
C PRO A 183 -18.34 28.70 36.71
N GLY A 184 -19.19 29.22 37.61
CA GLY A 184 -20.66 29.15 37.60
C GLY A 184 -21.29 29.84 36.38
N SER A 185 -22.60 29.86 36.15
CA SER A 185 -23.82 29.67 36.95
C SER A 185 -24.97 29.61 35.91
N ALA A 186 -26.08 28.89 36.08
CA ALA A 186 -27.29 29.35 36.77
C ALA A 186 -28.43 28.30 36.62
N PRO A 187 -29.52 28.40 37.40
CA PRO A 187 -30.46 27.31 37.65
C PRO A 187 -31.79 27.44 36.87
N SER A 188 -32.43 26.30 36.53
CA SER A 188 -33.89 26.22 36.49
C SER A 188 -34.44 24.80 36.39
N ALA A 189 -35.27 24.49 37.39
CA ALA A 189 -36.46 23.64 37.41
C ALA A 189 -36.41 22.31 36.63
N ALA A 190 -36.23 21.18 37.30
CA ALA A 190 -37.28 20.40 37.99
C ALA A 190 -38.21 19.67 37.01
N HIS A 191 -38.03 18.35 36.87
CA HIS A 191 -39.10 17.36 36.70
C HIS A 191 -38.65 16.01 37.35
N PRO A 192 -39.59 15.22 37.90
CA PRO A 192 -39.36 14.24 38.97
C PRO A 192 -38.91 12.84 38.50
N PRO A 193 -38.45 11.97 39.42
CA PRO A 193 -37.94 10.63 39.11
C PRO A 193 -39.06 9.60 39.03
N GLN A 194 -39.14 8.84 37.93
CA GLN A 194 -39.85 7.56 37.93
C GLN A 194 -38.88 6.40 38.12
N LYS A 195 -38.91 5.91 39.36
CA LYS A 195 -38.35 4.65 39.83
C LYS A 195 -39.39 3.56 39.49
N GLY A 196 -38.99 2.57 38.70
CA GLY A 196 -39.86 1.46 38.31
C GLY A 196 -39.03 0.26 37.87
N ALA A 197 -38.62 -0.56 38.83
CA ALA A 197 -38.04 -1.86 38.58
C ALA A 197 -39.06 -2.77 37.92
N SER A 198 -38.61 -3.64 37.00
CA SER A 198 -38.93 -5.07 36.95
C SER A 198 -38.29 -5.70 35.71
N ALA A 199 -37.29 -6.56 35.93
CA ALA A 199 -37.07 -7.72 35.08
C ALA A 199 -38.28 -8.68 35.26
N PRO A 200 -38.64 -9.48 34.25
CA PRO A 200 -37.93 -10.75 34.08
C PRO A 200 -37.63 -11.11 32.62
N GLU A 201 -36.43 -11.66 32.44
CA GLU A 201 -36.21 -12.99 31.87
C GLU A 201 -37.38 -13.61 31.08
N ASN A 202 -37.25 -13.66 29.75
CA ASN A 202 -37.81 -14.78 29.01
C ASN A 202 -36.93 -15.15 27.82
N SER A 203 -36.15 -16.20 28.05
CA SER A 203 -35.41 -16.98 27.08
C SER A 203 -36.35 -17.51 25.99
N LYS A 204 -36.22 -17.01 24.77
CA LYS A 204 -36.62 -17.76 23.58
C LYS A 204 -35.48 -17.74 22.57
N SER A 205 -34.51 -18.61 22.86
CA SER A 205 -33.45 -19.03 21.94
C SER A 205 -34.12 -19.67 20.72
N LYS A 206 -34.43 -18.86 19.70
CA LYS A 206 -34.79 -19.35 18.38
C LYS A 206 -33.46 -19.62 17.70
N SER A 207 -33.12 -20.91 17.64
CA SER A 207 -31.99 -21.49 16.90
C SER A 207 -31.84 -20.82 15.54
N ALA A 208 -30.99 -19.79 15.49
CA ALA A 208 -30.52 -19.20 14.26
C ALA A 208 -29.54 -20.20 13.65
N SER A 209 -29.99 -20.92 12.63
CA SER A 209 -29.11 -21.63 11.73
C SER A 209 -28.03 -20.64 11.28
N PRO A 210 -26.73 -20.93 11.47
CA PRO A 210 -25.69 -20.00 11.07
C PRO A 210 -25.82 -19.82 9.55
N ALA A 211 -26.07 -18.58 9.13
CA ALA A 211 -25.93 -18.19 7.75
C ALA A 211 -24.49 -18.49 7.35
N ILE A 212 -24.30 -19.59 6.62
CA ILE A 212 -23.01 -20.00 6.10
C ILE A 212 -22.57 -18.87 5.17
N ASP A 213 -21.47 -18.22 5.52
CA ASP A 213 -20.89 -17.11 4.77
C ASP A 213 -20.67 -17.57 3.32
N PRO A 214 -21.24 -16.90 2.30
CA PRO A 214 -21.16 -17.35 0.90
C PRO A 214 -19.70 -17.46 0.41
N GLY A 215 -18.78 -16.69 0.99
CA GLY A 215 -17.36 -16.81 0.71
C GLY A 215 -16.75 -18.14 1.16
N LEU A 216 -17.24 -18.72 2.27
CA LEU A 216 -16.74 -19.98 2.81
C LEU A 216 -17.19 -21.18 1.97
N GLN A 217 -18.37 -21.10 1.34
CA GLN A 217 -18.83 -22.10 0.36
C GLN A 217 -17.94 -22.11 -0.88
N GLN A 218 -17.65 -20.95 -1.45
CA GLN A 218 -16.84 -20.85 -2.66
C GLN A 218 -15.39 -21.33 -2.45
N LEU A 219 -14.82 -21.06 -1.27
CA LEU A 219 -13.50 -21.56 -0.86
C LEU A 219 -13.50 -23.08 -0.68
N ASN A 220 -14.55 -23.65 -0.07
CA ASN A 220 -14.69 -25.08 0.11
C ASN A 220 -14.87 -25.82 -1.23
N GLU A 221 -15.59 -25.25 -2.19
CA GLU A 221 -15.70 -25.80 -3.55
C GLU A 221 -14.35 -25.80 -4.29
N GLN A 222 -13.55 -24.73 -4.18
CA GLN A 222 -12.20 -24.72 -4.76
C GLN A 222 -11.30 -25.77 -4.11
N ARG A 223 -11.35 -25.93 -2.79
CA ARG A 223 -10.56 -26.94 -2.08
C ARG A 223 -10.98 -28.36 -2.42
N ALA A 224 -12.28 -28.61 -2.62
CA ALA A 224 -12.78 -29.90 -3.10
C ALA A 224 -12.22 -30.26 -4.49
N LYS A 225 -12.11 -29.28 -5.40
CA LYS A 225 -11.46 -29.49 -6.72
C LYS A 225 -9.97 -29.83 -6.62
N MET A 226 -9.32 -29.46 -5.52
CA MET A 226 -7.91 -29.74 -5.23
C MET A 226 -7.70 -30.97 -4.34
N GLY A 227 -8.76 -31.70 -3.97
CA GLY A 227 -8.68 -32.87 -3.08
C GLY A 227 -8.34 -32.54 -1.62
N LEU A 228 -8.57 -31.29 -1.20
CA LEU A 228 -8.27 -30.79 0.14
C LEU A 228 -9.52 -30.81 1.04
N PRO A 229 -9.37 -31.05 2.36
CA PRO A 229 -10.48 -31.03 3.30
C PRO A 229 -11.10 -29.62 3.44
N PRO A 230 -12.41 -29.52 3.72
CA PRO A 230 -13.12 -28.24 3.84
C PRO A 230 -12.69 -27.47 5.09
N CYS A 231 -12.76 -26.15 4.99
CA CYS A 231 -12.58 -25.24 6.11
C CYS A 231 -13.80 -25.26 7.04
N ARG A 232 -13.55 -25.19 8.34
CA ARG A 232 -14.59 -25.05 9.36
C ARG A 232 -15.15 -23.62 9.38
N SER A 233 -16.37 -23.48 9.89
CA SER A 233 -17.05 -22.19 10.13
C SER A 233 -16.22 -21.19 10.95
N ASP A 234 -15.27 -21.69 11.73
CA ASP A 234 -14.44 -20.92 12.65
C ASP A 234 -13.20 -20.33 11.94
N GLY A 235 -13.12 -20.44 10.61
CA GLY A 235 -12.01 -19.95 9.79
C GLY A 235 -10.78 -20.86 9.76
N PHE A 236 -10.83 -22.02 10.42
CA PHE A 236 -9.74 -22.99 10.41
C PHE A 236 -9.79 -23.89 9.17
N CYS A 237 -8.76 -23.81 8.32
CA CYS A 237 -8.56 -24.69 7.17
C CYS A 237 -7.39 -25.66 7.46
N PRO A 238 -7.62 -26.98 7.56
CA PRO A 238 -6.53 -27.94 7.66
C PRO A 238 -5.64 -27.87 6.41
N LYS A 239 -4.31 -27.94 6.58
CA LYS A 239 -3.38 -27.96 5.45
C LYS A 239 -3.32 -29.35 4.82
#